data_AF-X1BPF7-F1
#
_entry.id   AF-X1BPF7-F1
#
_cell.length_a   1.000
_cell.length_b   1.000
_cell.length_c   1.000
_cell.angle_alpha   90.00
_cell.angle_beta   90.00
_cell.angle_gamma   90.00
#
_symmetry.space_group_name_H-M   'P 1'
#
loop_
_entity.id
_entity.type
_entity.pdbx_description
1 polymer ?
#
loop_
_entity_poly.entity_id
_entity_poly.type
_entity_poly.pdbx_seq_one_letter_code
_entity_poly.pdbx_strand_id
1 'polypeptide(L)' 'MDLFNTNFTDNNLYFYPSGVPGQGGTVTLKNKKGKVLYVIITPVTARVRISPNPPENW' A
#
# COMPACT_ATOMS: atom_id res chain seq x y z
N MET A 1 2.30 -7.08 13.73
CA MET A 1 2.30 -6.88 12.26
C MET A 1 2.82 -5.48 12.13
N ASP A 2 4.00 -5.33 11.56
CA ASP A 2 4.76 -4.08 11.65
C ASP A 2 5.01 -3.55 10.24
N LEU A 3 5.08 -2.23 10.11
CA LEU A 3 5.43 -1.58 8.83
C LEU A 3 6.84 -2.01 8.44
N PHE A 4 6.96 -2.67 7.28
CA PHE A 4 8.24 -3.10 6.74
C PHE A 4 8.76 -2.14 5.68
N ASN A 5 7.89 -1.71 4.76
CA ASN A 5 8.23 -0.76 3.71
C ASN A 5 6.99 -0.05 3.15
N THR A 6 7.20 1.10 2.52
CA THR A 6 6.23 1.72 1.61
C THR A 6 6.95 2.46 0.48
N ASN A 7 6.28 2.59 -0.68
CA ASN A 7 6.79 3.38 -1.80
C ASN A 7 6.10 4.76 -1.92
N PHE A 8 5.43 5.21 -0.85
CA PHE A 8 4.88 6.56 -0.81
C PHE A 8 5.96 7.58 -0.50
N THR A 9 5.97 8.68 -1.26
CA THR A 9 6.75 9.88 -0.94
C THR A 9 6.54 10.29 0.52
N ASP A 10 7.64 10.56 1.23
CA ASP A 10 7.66 10.94 2.64
C ASP A 10 6.93 9.96 3.59
N ASN A 11 6.78 8.69 3.17
CA ASN A 11 5.97 7.68 3.87
C ASN A 11 4.52 8.15 4.15
N ASN A 12 3.98 9.02 3.29
CA ASN A 12 2.66 9.62 3.47
C ASN A 12 1.77 9.40 2.26
N LEU A 13 0.52 9.03 2.51
CA LEU A 13 -0.54 9.03 1.52
C LEU A 13 -1.72 9.85 2.04
N TYR A 14 -2.09 10.88 1.30
CA TYR A 14 -3.31 11.64 1.52
C TYR A 14 -4.37 11.30 0.46
N PHE A 15 -5.62 11.52 0.82
CA PHE A 15 -6.76 11.38 -0.05
C PHE A 15 -7.41 12.75 -0.24
N TYR A 16 -7.76 13.08 -1.47
CA TYR A 16 -8.55 14.28 -1.76
C TYR A 16 -9.99 14.10 -1.24
N PRO A 17 -10.75 15.19 -1.04
CA PRO A 17 -12.17 15.10 -0.66
C PRO A 17 -13.04 14.27 -1.63
N SER A 18 -12.59 14.12 -2.88
CA SER A 18 -13.21 13.24 -3.88
C SER A 18 -12.99 11.74 -3.64
N GLY A 19 -12.19 11.37 -2.63
CA GLY A 19 -11.79 10.00 -2.32
C GLY A 19 -10.63 9.48 -3.17
N VAL A 20 -10.10 10.27 -4.12
CA VAL A 20 -8.95 9.89 -4.95
C VAL A 20 -7.66 9.98 -4.13
N PRO A 21 -6.77 8.98 -4.13
CA PRO A 21 -5.48 9.09 -3.47
C PRO A 21 -4.53 9.99 -4.26
N GLY A 22 -3.65 10.73 -3.56
CA GLY A 22 -2.63 11.57 -4.18
C GLY A 22 -1.64 10.79 -5.07
N GLN A 23 -1.49 9.49 -4.82
CA GLN A 23 -0.68 8.55 -5.59
C GLN A 23 -1.18 7.12 -5.42
N GLY A 24 -0.81 6.23 -6.35
CA GLY A 24 -0.89 4.79 -6.12
C GLY A 24 0.28 4.32 -5.25
N GLY A 25 0.23 3.07 -4.79
CA GLY A 25 1.38 2.51 -4.10
C GLY A 25 1.07 1.29 -3.26
N THR A 26 2.07 0.87 -2.50
CA THR A 26 2.01 -0.35 -1.70
C THR A 26 2.60 -0.12 -0.31
N VAL A 27 1.90 -0.60 0.71
CA VAL A 27 2.43 -0.78 2.06
C VAL A 27 2.75 -2.25 2.25
N THR A 28 3.98 -2.54 2.63
CA THR A 28 4.43 -3.89 2.98
C THR A 28 4.43 -4.03 4.49
N LEU A 29 3.67 -5.00 4.99
CA LEU A 29 3.60 -5.35 6.39
C LEU A 29 4.28 -6.70 6.60
N LYS A 30 5.09 -6.81 7.64
CA LYS A 30 5.76 -8.07 8.01
C LYS A 30 5.52 -8.37 9.48
N ASN A 31 5.31 -9.63 9.83
CA ASN A 31 5.32 -10.05 11.24
C ASN A 31 6.65 -10.70 11.62
N LYS A 32 6.82 -10.90 12.94
CA LYS A 32 7.97 -11.59 13.52
C LYS A 32 8.18 -13.03 13.00
N LYS A 33 7.13 -13.67 12.46
CA LYS A 33 7.19 -15.01 11.85
C LYS A 33 7.52 -14.99 10.35
N GLY A 34 7.84 -13.82 9.78
CA GLY A 34 8.20 -13.67 8.37
C GLY A 34 7.02 -13.62 7.39
N LYS A 35 5.77 -13.71 7.84
CA LYS A 35 4.59 -13.54 6.97
C LYS A 35 4.53 -12.10 6.48
N VAL A 36 4.40 -11.94 5.16
CA VAL A 36 4.29 -10.64 4.49
C VAL A 36 2.88 -10.44 3.97
N LEU A 37 2.37 -9.22 4.08
CA LEU A 37 1.14 -8.76 3.45
C LEU A 37 1.42 -7.46 2.70
N TYR A 38 0.80 -7.33 1.54
CA TYR A 38 0.86 -6.14 0.70
C TYR A 38 -0.51 -5.47 0.70
N VAL A 39 -0.58 -4.24 1.19
CA VAL A 39 -1.74 -3.36 1.06
C VAL A 39 -1.51 -2.51 -0.17
N ILE A 40 -2.27 -2.74 -1.22
CA ILE A 40 -2.04 -2.19 -2.55
C ILE A 40 -3.15 -1.20 -2.86
N ILE A 41 -2.77 0.05 -3.12
CA ILE A 41 -3.67 1.16 -3.43
C ILE A 41 -3.58 1.43 -4.93
N THR A 42 -4.72 1.31 -5.60
CA THR A 42 -4.83 1.64 -7.04
C THR A 42 -5.00 3.16 -7.18
N PRO A 43 -4.17 3.83 -8.01
CA PRO A 43 -4.34 5.26 -8.27
C PRO A 43 -5.71 5.53 -8.90
N VAL A 44 -6.19 6.78 -8.77
CA VAL A 44 -7.46 7.27 -9.31
C VAL A 44 -8.70 6.66 -8.64
N THR A 45 -8.84 5.34 -8.62
CA THR A 45 -10.04 4.64 -8.12
C THR A 45 -10.07 4.44 -6.62
N ALA A 46 -8.96 4.70 -5.92
CA ALA A 46 -8.82 4.47 -4.48
C ALA A 46 -9.02 3.02 -4.03
N ARG A 47 -9.07 2.06 -4.96
CA ARG A 47 -9.28 0.66 -4.63
C ARG A 47 -8.11 0.16 -3.79
N VAL A 48 -8.41 -0.25 -2.57
CA VAL A 48 -7.47 -0.89 -1.64
C VAL A 48 -7.70 -2.39 -1.64
N ARG A 49 -6.64 -3.16 -1.87
CA ARG A 49 -6.67 -4.62 -1.73
C ARG A 49 -5.52 -5.10 -0.84
N ILE A 50 -5.75 -6.21 -0.14
CA ILE A 50 -4.73 -6.88 0.68
C ILE A 50 -4.40 -8.21 0.03
N SER A 51 -3.12 -8.51 -0.12
CA SER A 51 -2.64 -9.71 -0.79
C SER A 51 -1.43 -10.30 -0.08
N PRO A 52 -1.27 -11.64 -0.01
CA PRO A 52 -0.01 -12.26 0.40
C PRO A 52 1.06 -12.19 -0.71
N ASN A 53 0.65 -11.93 -1.96
CA ASN A 53 1.53 -11.80 -3.12
C ASN A 53 1.79 -10.32 -3.46
N PRO A 54 3.00 -9.96 -3.93
CA PRO A 54 3.30 -8.59 -4.36
C PRO A 54 2.43 -8.15 -5.55
N PRO A 55 2.30 -6.84 -5.82
CA PRO A 55 1.68 -6.34 -7.04
C PRO A 55 2.46 -6.80 -8.28
N GLU A 56 1.76 -7.00 -9.40
CA GLU A 56 2.33 -7.58 -10.63
C GLU A 56 3.40 -6.70 -11.30
N ASN A 57 3.32 -5.37 -11.13
CA ASN A 57 4.26 -4.40 -11.69
C ASN A 57 4.78 -3.47 -10.59
N TRP A 58 5.87 -3.85 -9.93
CA TRP A 58 6.50 -3.07 -8.85
C TRP A 58 7.42 -1.98 -9.39
#